data_AF-A0A6I4YUQ7-F1
#
_entry.id   AF-A0A6I4YUQ7-F1
#
_cell.length_a   1.000
_cell.length_b   1.000
_cell.length_c   1.000
_cell.angle_alpha   90.00
_cell.angle_beta   90.00
_cell.angle_gamma   90.00
#
_symmetry.space_group_name_H-M   'P 1'
#
loop_
_entity.id
_entity.type
_entity.pdbx_description
1 polymer ?
#
loop_
_entity_poly.entity_id
_entity_poly.type
_entity_poly.pdbx_seq_one_letter_code
_entity_poly.pdbx_strand_id
1 'polypeptide(L)'
;MDSSFFTSERHNLQYGTVSAMSMQAPSETLKAFIDDLWVWGPRARSACEASYGMDTIRQATKRDMILVKQVGHMRVYVLTGRGLREFGYAKRYNYVPATDTLKATMLMRYVLHQLKEQGYTDPARYEGYASGLQNIVTLRKDGETIAVVARASLTTRTMYNIIAHFASLDGQEQPARVQFFVTNAMKEQVESGKIIKGYPVEVQHVPLAQIKALEAVL
;
A
#
# COMPACT_ATOMS: atom_id res chain seq x y z
N MET A 1 -40.79 59.61 17.64
CA MET A 1 -40.46 58.18 17.49
C MET A 1 -40.15 57.99 16.02
N ASP A 2 -38.88 58.09 15.66
CA ASP A 2 -38.41 57.92 14.29
C ASP A 2 -37.27 56.90 14.28
N SER A 3 -37.48 55.87 13.47
CA SER A 3 -36.63 54.70 13.27
C SER A 3 -35.60 54.98 12.19
N SER A 4 -34.33 55.07 12.56
CA SER A 4 -33.20 55.08 11.62
C SER A 4 -32.41 53.78 11.75
N PHE A 5 -32.79 52.78 10.94
CA PHE A 5 -31.96 51.62 10.62
C PHE A 5 -30.86 52.05 9.65
N PHE A 6 -29.61 52.07 10.10
CA PHE A 6 -28.46 52.19 9.21
C PHE A 6 -28.13 50.83 8.60
N THR A 7 -28.13 50.82 7.28
CA THR A 7 -27.82 49.72 6.36
C THR A 7 -26.38 49.26 6.47
N SER A 8 -26.17 47.97 6.80
CA SER A 8 -24.86 47.32 6.66
C SER A 8 -24.65 46.89 5.20
N GLU A 9 -23.63 47.42 4.56
CA GLU A 9 -23.11 46.96 3.27
C GLU A 9 -22.78 45.47 3.32
N ARG A 10 -23.57 44.64 2.62
CA ARG A 10 -23.20 43.26 2.33
C ARG A 10 -22.36 43.25 1.07
N HIS A 11 -21.07 43.02 1.22
CA HIS A 11 -20.19 42.59 0.15
C HIS A 11 -20.75 41.32 -0.52
N ASN A 12 -21.22 41.48 -1.76
CA ASN A 12 -21.48 40.37 -2.67
C ASN A 12 -20.13 39.77 -3.08
N LEU A 13 -19.66 38.78 -2.33
CA LEU A 13 -18.67 37.83 -2.82
C LEU A 13 -19.37 36.96 -3.86
N GLN A 14 -19.18 37.37 -5.11
CA GLN A 14 -19.52 36.63 -6.31
C GLN A 14 -18.69 35.34 -6.30
N TYR A 15 -19.22 34.29 -5.68
CA TYR A 15 -18.69 32.94 -5.82
C TYR A 15 -18.79 32.59 -7.30
N GLY A 16 -17.66 32.67 -7.99
CA GLY A 16 -17.49 32.10 -9.31
C GLY A 16 -18.02 30.67 -9.25
N THR A 17 -19.05 30.41 -10.02
CA THR A 17 -19.52 29.08 -10.36
C THR A 17 -18.30 28.30 -10.85
N VAL A 18 -17.76 27.44 -9.97
CA VAL A 18 -16.85 26.39 -10.41
C VAL A 18 -17.70 25.57 -11.36
N SER A 19 -17.45 25.69 -12.67
CA SER A 19 -18.02 24.78 -13.64
C SER A 19 -17.77 23.38 -13.10
N ALA A 20 -18.85 22.70 -12.72
CA ALA A 20 -18.86 21.26 -12.62
C ALA A 20 -18.52 20.77 -14.03
N MET A 21 -17.22 20.65 -14.32
CA MET A 21 -16.77 19.83 -15.44
C MET A 21 -17.47 18.51 -15.21
N SER A 22 -18.38 18.16 -16.13
CA SER A 22 -19.00 16.84 -16.20
C SER A 22 -17.87 15.82 -16.08
N MET A 23 -17.67 15.29 -14.87
CA MET A 23 -16.75 14.20 -14.65
C MET A 23 -17.46 12.99 -15.22
N GLN A 24 -17.22 12.72 -16.51
CA GLN A 24 -17.51 11.41 -17.08
C GLN A 24 -17.00 10.36 -16.10
N ALA A 25 -17.90 9.43 -15.76
CA ALA A 25 -17.57 8.32 -14.88
C ALA A 25 -16.24 7.70 -15.32
N PRO A 26 -15.33 7.38 -14.38
CA PRO A 26 -14.08 6.71 -14.73
C PRO A 26 -14.37 5.48 -15.59
N SER A 27 -13.58 5.25 -16.63
CA SER A 27 -13.69 4.01 -17.40
C SER A 27 -13.43 2.81 -16.48
N GLU A 28 -14.01 1.66 -16.78
CA GLU A 28 -13.80 0.43 -16.00
C GLU A 28 -12.30 0.07 -15.92
N THR A 29 -11.54 0.31 -17.00
CA THR A 29 -10.09 0.09 -17.04
C THR A 29 -9.33 1.06 -16.14
N LEU A 30 -9.72 2.34 -16.07
CA LEU A 30 -9.12 3.30 -15.14
C LEU A 30 -9.42 2.90 -13.69
N LYS A 31 -10.66 2.52 -13.39
CA LYS A 31 -11.02 2.00 -12.08
C LYS A 31 -10.16 0.77 -11.73
N ALA A 32 -10.10 -0.24 -12.59
CA ALA A 32 -9.29 -1.44 -12.36
C ALA A 32 -7.80 -1.13 -12.11
N PHE A 33 -7.24 -0.13 -12.80
CA PHE A 33 -5.87 0.32 -12.58
C PHE A 33 -5.67 0.99 -11.21
N ILE A 34 -6.56 1.90 -10.81
CA ILE A 34 -6.51 2.55 -9.49
C ILE A 34 -6.76 1.53 -8.38
N ASP A 35 -7.72 0.63 -8.56
CA ASP A 35 -8.02 -0.46 -7.62
C ASP A 35 -6.78 -1.35 -7.43
N ASP A 36 -6.07 -1.73 -8.50
CA ASP A 36 -4.82 -2.51 -8.42
C ASP A 36 -3.74 -1.80 -7.58
N LEU A 37 -3.47 -0.53 -7.88
CA LEU A 37 -2.49 0.26 -7.14
C LEU A 37 -2.93 0.52 -5.69
N TRP A 38 -4.23 0.65 -5.44
CA TRP A 38 -4.76 0.81 -4.09
C TRP A 38 -4.57 -0.47 -3.28
N VAL A 39 -5.02 -1.62 -3.81
CA VAL A 39 -4.93 -2.93 -3.14
C VAL A 39 -3.47 -3.32 -2.93
N TRP A 40 -2.72 -3.45 -4.02
CA TRP A 40 -1.40 -4.08 -4.04
C TRP A 40 -0.25 -3.09 -3.83
N GLY A 41 -0.49 -1.80 -4.05
CA GLY A 41 0.52 -0.77 -3.94
C GLY A 41 1.26 -0.50 -5.27
N PRO A 42 2.45 0.13 -5.21
CA PRO A 42 3.18 0.51 -6.42
C PRO A 42 3.48 -0.67 -7.34
N ARG A 43 3.39 -0.42 -8.65
CA ARG A 43 3.64 -1.42 -9.70
C ARG A 43 4.64 -0.89 -10.72
N ALA A 44 5.41 -1.78 -11.35
CA ALA A 44 6.31 -1.43 -12.43
C ALA A 44 5.56 -0.68 -13.54
N ARG A 45 6.17 0.42 -14.00
CA ARG A 45 5.61 1.27 -15.05
C ARG A 45 5.30 0.47 -16.32
N SER A 46 6.24 -0.36 -16.77
CA SER A 46 6.09 -1.19 -17.96
C SER A 46 4.95 -2.20 -17.83
N ALA A 47 4.76 -2.78 -16.64
CA ALA A 47 3.68 -3.71 -16.36
C ALA A 47 2.32 -3.02 -16.45
N CYS A 48 2.18 -1.84 -15.84
CA CYS A 48 0.94 -1.07 -15.95
C CYS A 48 0.60 -0.67 -17.38
N GLU A 49 1.62 -0.20 -18.13
CA GLU A 49 1.43 0.20 -19.53
C GLU A 49 0.98 -0.98 -20.40
N ALA A 50 1.50 -2.19 -20.13
CA ALA A 50 1.09 -3.42 -20.79
C ALA A 50 -0.32 -3.88 -20.39
N SER A 51 -0.66 -3.89 -19.09
CA SER A 51 -1.94 -4.41 -18.61
C SER A 51 -3.14 -3.48 -18.83
N TYR A 52 -2.95 -2.16 -18.74
CA TYR A 52 -4.05 -1.18 -18.74
C TYR A 52 -4.07 -0.25 -19.95
N GLY A 53 -3.01 -0.26 -20.77
CA GLY A 53 -2.88 0.56 -21.96
C GLY A 53 -2.50 2.02 -21.68
N MET A 54 -1.82 2.64 -22.65
CA MET A 54 -1.29 4.00 -22.52
C MET A 54 -2.35 5.08 -22.30
N ASP A 55 -3.56 4.90 -22.82
CA ASP A 55 -4.62 5.91 -22.69
C ASP A 55 -5.14 6.00 -21.25
N THR A 56 -5.30 4.86 -20.58
CA THR A 56 -5.61 4.79 -19.15
C THR A 56 -4.54 5.50 -18.32
N ILE A 57 -3.26 5.23 -18.62
CA ILE A 57 -2.13 5.85 -17.92
C ILE A 57 -2.09 7.37 -18.14
N ARG A 58 -2.31 7.83 -19.37
CA ARG A 58 -2.39 9.27 -19.69
C ARG A 58 -3.55 9.93 -18.96
N GLN A 59 -4.72 9.28 -18.90
CA GLN A 59 -5.88 9.79 -18.18
C GLN A 59 -5.58 9.92 -16.68
N ALA A 60 -5.02 8.87 -16.06
CA ALA A 60 -4.63 8.89 -14.65
C ALA A 60 -3.58 9.97 -14.34
N THR A 61 -2.60 10.14 -15.24
CA THR A 61 -1.55 11.17 -15.12
C THR A 61 -2.13 12.58 -15.24
N LYS A 62 -2.96 12.83 -16.26
CA LYS A 62 -3.60 14.15 -16.47
C LYS A 62 -4.50 14.57 -15.29
N ARG A 63 -5.05 13.60 -14.56
CA ARG A 63 -5.87 13.81 -13.36
C ARG A 63 -5.06 13.80 -12.06
N ASP A 64 -3.72 13.83 -12.14
CA ASP A 64 -2.77 13.70 -11.01
C ASP A 64 -3.07 12.53 -10.07
N MET A 65 -3.68 11.46 -10.57
CA MET A 65 -4.04 10.28 -9.76
C MET A 65 -2.82 9.43 -9.43
N ILE A 66 -1.81 9.49 -10.29
CA ILE A 66 -0.58 8.70 -10.18
C ILE A 66 0.64 9.60 -10.33
N LEU A 67 1.76 9.14 -9.79
CA LEU A 67 3.08 9.71 -10.03
C LEU A 67 4.10 8.60 -10.31
N VAL A 68 5.22 8.96 -10.93
CA VAL A 68 6.32 8.02 -11.19
C VAL A 68 7.40 8.17 -10.14
N LYS A 69 7.87 7.06 -9.58
CA LYS A 69 9.05 7.02 -8.69
C LYS A 69 10.08 6.02 -9.17
N GLN A 70 11.34 6.33 -8.84
CA GLN A 70 12.47 5.44 -9.05
C GLN A 70 12.69 4.60 -7.80
N VAL A 71 12.72 3.28 -7.94
CA VAL A 71 13.05 2.31 -6.88
C VAL A 71 14.16 1.41 -7.40
N GLY A 72 15.39 1.64 -6.95
CA GLY A 72 16.57 1.01 -7.55
C GLY A 72 16.68 1.36 -9.04
N HIS A 73 16.68 0.36 -9.91
CA HIS A 73 16.68 0.53 -11.38
C HIS A 73 15.28 0.45 -12.01
N MET A 74 14.21 0.42 -11.20
CA MET A 74 12.83 0.33 -11.68
C MET A 74 12.11 1.67 -11.56
N ARG A 75 11.26 1.97 -12.55
CA ARG A 75 10.26 3.04 -12.46
C ARG A 75 8.91 2.43 -12.11
N VAL A 76 8.25 2.97 -11.12
CA VAL A 76 6.94 2.49 -10.64
C VAL A 76 5.91 3.60 -10.65
N TYR A 77 4.66 3.23 -10.93
CA TYR A 77 3.52 4.12 -10.68
C TYR A 77 3.08 3.99 -9.23
N VAL A 78 2.80 5.13 -8.60
CA VAL A 78 2.34 5.24 -7.21
C VAL A 78 1.05 6.05 -7.21
N LEU A 79 0.05 5.54 -6.49
CA LEU A 79 -1.22 6.23 -6.31
C LEU A 79 -1.06 7.47 -5.41
N THR A 80 -1.59 8.61 -5.85
CA THR A 80 -1.56 9.87 -5.09
C THR A 80 -2.78 10.01 -4.19
N GLY A 81 -2.76 11.01 -3.30
CA GLY A 81 -3.94 11.40 -2.53
C GLY A 81 -5.13 11.83 -3.39
N ARG A 82 -4.91 12.29 -4.63
CA ARG A 82 -6.00 12.67 -5.55
C ARG A 82 -6.67 11.42 -6.13
N GLY A 83 -5.87 10.45 -6.57
CA GLY A 83 -6.38 9.16 -7.04
C GLY A 83 -7.17 8.40 -5.96
N LEU A 84 -6.72 8.47 -4.70
CA LEU A 84 -7.48 7.90 -3.57
C LEU A 84 -8.84 8.56 -3.37
N ARG A 85 -8.89 9.89 -3.32
CA ARG A 85 -10.13 10.64 -3.07
C ARG A 85 -11.17 10.47 -4.18
N GLU A 86 -10.73 10.44 -5.44
CA GLU A 86 -11.66 10.33 -6.59
C GLU A 86 -12.42 8.99 -6.58
N PHE A 87 -11.85 7.96 -5.97
CA PHE A 87 -12.46 6.62 -5.85
C PHE A 87 -12.97 6.30 -4.43
N GLY A 88 -13.04 7.30 -3.54
CA GLY A 88 -13.56 7.12 -2.18
C GLY A 88 -12.65 6.30 -1.25
N TYR A 89 -11.37 6.13 -1.59
CA TYR A 89 -10.43 5.37 -0.78
C TYR A 89 -9.89 6.15 0.41
N ALA A 90 -9.81 5.49 1.56
CA ALA A 90 -9.09 6.00 2.71
C ALA A 90 -7.59 6.19 2.39
N LYS A 91 -6.97 7.20 3.01
CA LYS A 91 -5.53 7.45 2.83
C LYS A 91 -4.71 6.28 3.35
N ARG A 92 -4.00 5.60 2.45
CA ARG A 92 -3.01 4.57 2.81
C ARG A 92 -1.70 5.19 3.34
N TYR A 93 -1.35 6.37 2.84
CA TYR A 93 -0.20 7.16 3.25
C TYR A 93 -0.61 8.63 3.29
N ASN A 94 -0.13 9.40 4.29
CA ASN A 94 -0.38 10.84 4.36
C ASN A 94 0.45 11.63 3.32
N TYR A 95 1.46 11.01 2.71
CA TYR A 95 2.43 11.63 1.82
C TYR A 95 2.99 10.63 0.79
N VAL A 96 3.67 11.12 -0.24
CA VAL A 96 4.44 10.32 -1.20
C VAL A 96 5.40 9.38 -0.45
N PRO A 97 5.28 8.04 -0.58
CA PRO A 97 6.03 7.13 0.28
C PRO A 97 7.55 7.28 0.11
N ALA A 98 8.30 7.14 1.20
CA ALA A 98 9.76 7.07 1.16
C ALA A 98 10.21 5.85 0.33
N THR A 99 11.42 5.89 -0.24
CA THR A 99 11.93 4.81 -1.11
C THR A 99 11.91 3.45 -0.43
N ASP A 100 12.20 3.37 0.88
CA ASP A 100 12.14 2.11 1.62
C ASP A 100 10.70 1.62 1.84
N THR A 101 9.74 2.52 1.99
CA THR A 101 8.32 2.16 1.98
C THR A 101 7.93 1.58 0.64
N LEU A 102 8.35 2.22 -0.47
CA LEU A 102 8.09 1.71 -1.82
C LEU A 102 8.68 0.31 -2.03
N LYS A 103 9.94 0.06 -1.64
CA LYS A 103 10.55 -1.28 -1.71
C LYS A 103 9.75 -2.31 -0.92
N ALA A 104 9.36 -1.97 0.30
CA ALA A 104 8.62 -2.87 1.17
C ALA A 104 7.21 -3.16 0.63
N THR A 105 6.55 -2.19 0.01
CA THR A 105 5.23 -2.40 -0.61
C THR A 105 5.33 -3.22 -1.90
N MET A 106 6.35 -2.97 -2.74
CA MET A 106 6.62 -3.82 -3.90
C MET A 106 6.94 -5.26 -3.49
N LEU A 107 7.71 -5.44 -2.41
CA LEU A 107 7.96 -6.75 -1.83
C LEU A 107 6.67 -7.41 -1.34
N MET A 108 5.81 -6.66 -0.64
CA MET A 108 4.51 -7.18 -0.20
C MET A 108 3.69 -7.66 -1.41
N ARG A 109 3.59 -6.86 -2.47
CA ARG A 109 2.91 -7.26 -3.72
C ARG A 109 3.45 -8.58 -4.26
N TYR A 110 4.77 -8.70 -4.40
CA TYR A 110 5.43 -9.93 -4.86
C TYR A 110 5.06 -11.13 -4.00
N VAL A 111 5.17 -11.00 -2.67
CA VAL A 111 4.93 -12.08 -1.72
C VAL A 111 3.47 -12.51 -1.75
N LEU A 112 2.53 -11.59 -1.78
CA LEU A 112 1.11 -11.93 -1.80
C LEU A 112 0.72 -12.68 -3.10
N HIS A 113 1.31 -12.34 -4.24
CA HIS A 113 1.13 -13.11 -5.46
C HIS A 113 1.65 -14.55 -5.31
N GLN A 114 2.87 -14.72 -4.78
CA GLN A 114 3.45 -16.05 -4.53
C GLN A 114 2.63 -16.89 -3.53
N LEU A 115 2.14 -16.27 -2.46
CA LEU A 115 1.33 -16.96 -1.46
C LEU A 115 -0.08 -17.30 -1.99
N LYS A 116 -0.65 -16.45 -2.86
CA LYS A 116 -1.91 -16.76 -3.54
C LYS A 116 -1.78 -18.03 -4.39
N GLU A 117 -0.68 -18.19 -5.12
CA GLU A 117 -0.38 -19.42 -5.89
C GLU A 117 -0.25 -20.66 -5.00
N GLN A 118 0.10 -20.48 -3.72
CA GLN A 118 0.18 -21.55 -2.71
C GLN A 118 -1.15 -21.82 -1.98
N GLY A 119 -2.23 -21.14 -2.36
CA GLY A 119 -3.57 -21.32 -1.78
C GLY A 119 -3.89 -20.43 -0.58
N TYR A 120 -3.08 -19.41 -0.28
CA TYR A 120 -3.47 -18.40 0.71
C TYR A 120 -4.50 -17.42 0.15
N THR A 121 -5.53 -17.14 0.93
CA THR A 121 -6.65 -16.26 0.55
C THR A 121 -6.83 -15.11 1.53
N ASP A 122 -7.76 -14.21 1.19
CA ASP A 122 -8.29 -13.15 2.03
C ASP A 122 -7.23 -12.21 2.65
N PRO A 123 -6.39 -11.54 1.83
CA PRO A 123 -5.41 -10.57 2.33
C PRO A 123 -6.12 -9.41 3.04
N ALA A 124 -6.00 -9.36 4.36
CA ALA A 124 -6.49 -8.27 5.18
C ALA A 124 -5.32 -7.43 5.69
N ARG A 125 -5.46 -6.09 5.60
CA ARG A 125 -4.44 -5.20 6.16
C ARG A 125 -4.46 -5.26 7.67
N TYR A 126 -3.28 -5.29 8.27
CA TYR A 126 -3.18 -5.27 9.71
C TYR A 126 -3.10 -3.83 10.23
N GLU A 127 -4.16 -3.37 10.88
CA GLU A 127 -4.27 -1.99 11.39
C GLU A 127 -3.88 -1.84 12.87
N GLY A 128 -3.77 -2.97 13.60
CA GLY A 128 -3.52 -2.98 15.05
C GLY A 128 -2.08 -2.63 15.49
N TYR A 129 -1.11 -2.69 14.57
CA TYR A 129 0.30 -2.44 14.88
C TYR A 129 0.74 -1.10 14.30
N ALA A 130 1.01 -0.12 15.17
CA ALA A 130 1.55 1.20 14.84
C ALA A 130 0.96 1.77 13.52
N SER A 131 -0.25 2.34 13.63
CA SER A 131 -1.05 2.91 12.54
C SER A 131 -0.20 3.45 11.37
N GLY A 132 -0.15 2.71 10.27
CA GLY A 132 0.32 3.20 8.96
C GLY A 132 1.79 3.00 8.59
N LEU A 133 2.61 2.22 9.31
CA LEU A 133 4.05 2.22 9.07
C LEU A 133 4.71 0.93 8.57
N GLN A 134 4.05 -0.21 8.58
CA GLN A 134 4.73 -1.47 8.28
C GLN A 134 3.83 -2.30 7.40
N ASN A 135 4.29 -2.61 6.18
CA ASN A 135 3.54 -3.44 5.25
C ASN A 135 3.32 -4.81 5.90
N ILE A 136 2.18 -4.95 6.59
CA ILE A 136 1.74 -6.14 7.31
C ILE A 136 0.35 -6.50 6.78
N VAL A 137 0.21 -7.75 6.38
CA VAL A 137 -1.03 -8.33 5.85
C VAL A 137 -1.26 -9.66 6.54
N THR A 138 -2.50 -9.94 6.94
CA THR A 138 -2.92 -11.26 7.38
C THR A 138 -3.53 -12.04 6.23
N LEU A 139 -3.28 -13.34 6.19
CA LEU A 139 -3.78 -14.26 5.16
C LEU A 139 -4.38 -15.49 5.82
N ARG A 140 -5.31 -16.16 5.13
CA ARG A 140 -5.92 -17.40 5.60
C ARG A 140 -5.59 -18.58 4.69
N LYS A 141 -5.42 -19.76 5.27
CA LYS A 141 -5.31 -21.03 4.55
C LYS A 141 -5.66 -22.17 5.50
N ASP A 142 -6.50 -23.11 5.06
CA ASP A 142 -6.84 -24.33 5.83
C ASP A 142 -7.30 -24.05 7.28
N GLY A 143 -8.00 -22.94 7.51
CA GLY A 143 -8.45 -22.50 8.84
C GLY A 143 -7.40 -21.78 9.69
N GLU A 144 -6.16 -21.68 9.22
CA GLU A 144 -5.06 -20.98 9.87
C GLU A 144 -4.98 -19.52 9.38
N THR A 145 -4.67 -18.58 10.28
CA THR A 145 -4.32 -17.20 9.93
C THR A 145 -2.82 -16.99 10.10
N ILE A 146 -2.15 -16.49 9.07
CA ILE A 146 -0.72 -16.12 9.12
C ILE A 146 -0.57 -14.61 9.00
N ALA A 147 0.50 -14.06 9.57
CA ALA A 147 0.89 -12.67 9.37
C ALA A 147 2.13 -12.59 8.46
N VAL A 148 2.02 -11.80 7.40
CA VAL A 148 3.11 -11.52 6.46
C VAL A 148 3.60 -10.10 6.68
N VAL A 149 4.91 -9.95 6.86
CA VAL A 149 5.57 -8.66 7.11
C VAL A 149 6.61 -8.40 6.03
N ALA A 150 6.42 -7.37 5.20
CA ALA A 150 7.38 -6.98 4.18
C ALA A 150 8.16 -5.72 4.59
N ARG A 151 9.49 -5.78 4.52
CA ARG A 151 10.39 -4.68 4.91
C ARG A 151 11.52 -4.47 3.92
N ALA A 152 11.92 -3.22 3.74
CA ALA A 152 13.15 -2.92 2.99
C ALA A 152 14.39 -3.41 3.74
N SER A 153 14.39 -3.21 5.06
CA SER A 153 15.40 -3.65 6.02
C SER A 153 14.71 -4.06 7.31
N LEU A 154 15.24 -5.11 7.94
CA LEU A 154 14.75 -5.68 9.18
C LEU A 154 15.88 -5.70 10.21
N THR A 155 15.57 -5.32 11.44
CA THR A 155 16.47 -5.45 12.59
C THR A 155 15.88 -6.41 13.59
N THR A 156 16.72 -7.07 14.38
CA THR A 156 16.29 -7.95 15.46
C THR A 156 15.28 -7.27 16.40
N ARG A 157 15.55 -6.02 16.81
CA ARG A 157 14.65 -5.20 17.64
C ARG A 157 13.26 -5.02 17.02
N THR A 158 13.22 -4.77 15.71
CA THR A 158 11.95 -4.59 14.98
C THR A 158 11.13 -5.87 15.00
N MET A 159 11.78 -7.01 14.77
CA MET A 159 11.12 -8.32 14.83
C MET A 159 10.56 -8.58 16.22
N TYR A 160 11.36 -8.38 17.27
CA TYR A 160 10.89 -8.52 18.66
C TYR A 160 9.66 -7.67 18.95
N ASN A 161 9.64 -6.41 18.50
CA ASN A 161 8.50 -5.52 18.75
C ASN A 161 7.22 -5.99 18.02
N ILE A 162 7.34 -6.49 16.79
CA ILE A 162 6.19 -6.98 16.02
C ILE A 162 5.64 -8.25 16.66
N ILE A 163 6.53 -9.18 17.01
CA ILE A 163 6.14 -10.46 17.61
C ILE A 163 5.55 -10.24 19.00
N ALA A 164 6.16 -9.37 19.82
CA ALA A 164 5.62 -9.02 21.13
C ALA A 164 4.21 -8.40 21.03
N HIS A 165 3.93 -7.65 19.97
CA HIS A 165 2.58 -7.14 19.73
C HIS A 165 1.60 -8.28 19.42
N PHE A 166 1.91 -9.16 18.47
CA PHE A 166 1.04 -10.30 18.18
C PHE A 166 0.83 -11.20 19.42
N ALA A 167 1.89 -11.44 20.19
CA ALA A 167 1.84 -12.19 21.44
C ALA A 167 0.97 -11.52 22.53
N SER A 168 0.71 -10.22 22.42
CA SER A 168 -0.13 -9.47 23.36
C SER A 168 -1.62 -9.46 22.98
N LEU A 169 -1.98 -9.94 21.79
CA LEU A 169 -3.38 -10.04 21.36
C LEU A 169 -4.08 -11.21 22.04
N ASP A 170 -5.41 -11.16 22.10
CA ASP A 170 -6.21 -12.30 22.55
C ASP A 170 -6.11 -13.46 21.54
N GLY A 171 -6.22 -14.70 22.02
CA GLY A 171 -5.89 -15.91 21.24
C GLY A 171 -6.64 -16.07 19.91
N GLN A 172 -7.79 -15.43 19.71
CA GLN A 172 -8.53 -15.44 18.44
C GLN A 172 -7.93 -14.48 17.38
N GLU A 173 -7.15 -13.49 17.80
CA GLU A 173 -6.52 -12.49 16.93
C GLU A 173 -5.04 -12.79 16.68
N GLN A 174 -4.47 -13.78 17.39
CA GLN A 174 -3.09 -14.20 17.22
C GLN A 174 -2.93 -14.99 15.90
N PRO A 175 -2.06 -14.56 14.98
CA PRO A 175 -1.71 -15.38 13.83
C PRO A 175 -0.97 -16.62 14.32
N ALA A 176 -1.15 -17.76 13.68
CA ALA A 176 -0.45 -19.00 14.03
C ALA A 176 1.06 -18.90 13.76
N ARG A 177 1.47 -18.06 12.79
CA ARG A 177 2.87 -17.74 12.50
C ARG A 177 3.05 -16.35 11.89
N VAL A 178 4.28 -15.83 12.02
CA VAL A 178 4.68 -14.54 11.46
C VAL A 178 5.87 -14.75 10.50
N GLN A 179 5.65 -14.44 9.22
CA GLN A 179 6.66 -14.57 8.17
C GLN A 179 7.18 -13.19 7.77
N PHE A 180 8.50 -13.01 7.85
CA PHE A 180 9.18 -11.77 7.49
C PHE A 180 9.84 -11.90 6.12
N PHE A 181 9.58 -10.94 5.25
CA PHE A 181 10.20 -10.82 3.94
C PHE A 181 11.02 -9.54 3.88
N VAL A 182 12.26 -9.62 3.38
CA VAL A 182 13.19 -8.48 3.37
C VAL A 182 13.92 -8.31 2.03
N THR A 183 13.99 -7.07 1.50
CA THR A 183 14.66 -6.81 0.20
C THR A 183 16.19 -6.70 0.27
N ASN A 184 16.76 -6.30 1.41
CA ASN A 184 18.20 -6.11 1.59
C ASN A 184 18.69 -6.72 2.91
N ALA A 185 19.46 -7.81 2.82
CA ALA A 185 20.26 -8.33 3.91
C ALA A 185 21.58 -7.56 3.98
N MET A 186 21.63 -6.37 4.58
CA MET A 186 22.91 -5.69 4.79
C MET A 186 23.06 -5.00 6.16
N LYS A 187 22.26 -5.37 7.17
CA LYS A 187 22.54 -4.90 8.55
C LYS A 187 22.59 -6.00 9.61
N GLU A 188 21.78 -7.05 9.49
CA GLU A 188 21.83 -8.23 10.34
C GLU A 188 21.27 -9.41 9.53
N GLN A 189 22.02 -10.51 9.38
CA GLN A 189 21.42 -11.78 8.98
C GLN A 189 20.69 -12.31 10.20
N VAL A 190 19.35 -12.22 10.19
CA VAL A 190 18.56 -12.90 11.20
C VAL A 190 18.37 -14.33 10.73
N GLU A 191 18.97 -15.28 11.43
CA GLU A 191 18.84 -16.70 11.15
C GLU A 191 17.36 -17.12 11.22
N SER A 192 16.87 -17.72 10.13
CA SER A 192 15.54 -18.32 10.07
C SER A 192 15.43 -19.48 11.08
N GLY A 193 14.26 -19.68 11.69
CA GLY A 193 14.01 -20.75 12.65
C GLY A 193 14.27 -20.37 14.12
N LYS A 194 14.62 -19.12 14.42
CA LYS A 194 14.66 -18.64 15.82
C LYS A 194 13.25 -18.56 16.40
N ILE A 195 13.06 -19.13 17.59
CA ILE A 195 11.84 -18.94 18.37
C ILE A 195 11.97 -17.63 19.14
N ILE A 196 11.06 -16.68 18.88
CA ILE A 196 10.98 -15.41 19.60
C ILE A 196 9.63 -15.38 20.32
N LYS A 197 9.65 -15.32 21.66
CA LYS A 197 8.43 -15.24 22.49
C LYS A 197 7.38 -16.30 22.14
N GLY A 198 7.81 -17.52 21.82
CA GLY A 198 6.93 -18.64 21.47
C GLY A 198 6.55 -18.72 19.99
N TYR A 199 6.88 -17.72 19.17
CA TYR A 199 6.61 -17.75 17.73
C TYR A 199 7.81 -18.28 16.95
N PRO A 200 7.61 -19.26 16.04
CA PRO A 200 8.60 -19.61 15.04
C PRO A 200 8.74 -18.43 14.08
N VAL A 201 9.97 -17.94 13.91
CA VAL A 201 10.24 -16.82 13.04
C VAL A 201 10.93 -17.28 11.76
N GLU A 202 10.28 -17.02 10.65
CA GLU A 202 10.81 -17.26 9.32
C GLU A 202 11.20 -15.92 8.68
N VAL A 203 12.46 -15.83 8.23
CA VAL A 203 12.97 -14.66 7.52
C VAL A 203 13.37 -15.09 6.12
N GLN A 204 12.67 -14.58 5.12
CA GLN A 204 12.96 -14.81 3.71
C GLN A 204 13.53 -13.54 3.06
N HIS A 205 14.71 -13.69 2.46
CA HIS A 205 15.32 -12.63 1.69
C HIS A 205 14.88 -12.71 0.23
N VAL A 206 14.31 -11.61 -0.27
CA VAL A 206 13.82 -11.52 -1.65
C VAL A 206 14.57 -10.39 -2.36
N PRO A 207 15.55 -10.71 -3.21
CA PRO A 207 16.27 -9.69 -3.98
C PRO A 207 15.33 -8.85 -4.84
N LEU A 208 15.61 -7.55 -4.97
CA LEU A 208 14.84 -6.64 -5.85
C LEU A 208 14.78 -7.16 -7.31
N ALA A 209 15.78 -7.92 -7.75
CA ALA A 209 15.79 -8.56 -9.07
C ALA A 209 14.66 -9.60 -9.26
N GLN A 210 14.32 -10.36 -8.22
CA GLN A 210 13.21 -11.33 -8.27
C GLN A 210 11.86 -10.62 -8.34
N ILE A 211 11.71 -9.53 -7.58
CA ILE A 211 10.52 -8.67 -7.65
C ILE A 211 10.35 -8.12 -9.06
N LYS A 212 11.44 -7.63 -9.68
CA LYS A 212 11.43 -7.14 -11.06
C LYS A 212 10.99 -8.22 -12.06
N ALA A 213 11.47 -9.44 -11.89
CA ALA A 213 11.15 -10.54 -12.81
C ALA A 213 9.66 -10.89 -12.76
N LEU A 214 9.05 -10.94 -11.57
CA LEU A 214 7.62 -11.17 -11.43
C LEU A 214 6.79 -10.03 -12.04
N GLU A 215 7.19 -8.79 -11.80
CA GLU A 215 6.52 -7.62 -12.39
C GLU A 215 6.58 -7.59 -13.93
N ALA A 216 7.48 -8.35 -14.57
CA ALA A 216 7.51 -8.46 -16.03
C ALA A 216 6.50 -9.46 -16.59
N VAL A 217 5.96 -10.37 -15.76
CA VAL A 217 5.05 -11.45 -16.17
C VAL A 217 3.63 -11.31 -15.60
N LEU A 218 3.43 -10.42 -14.61
CA LEU A 218 2.12 -9.98 -14.12
C LEU A 218 1.55 -8.86 -14.99
#